data_AF-A0A525J0P9-F1
#
_entry.id   AF-A0A525J0P9-F1
#
_cell.length_a   1.000
_cell.length_b   1.000
_cell.length_c   1.000
_cell.angle_alpha   90.00
_cell.angle_beta   90.00
_cell.angle_gamma   90.00
#
_symmetry.space_group_name_H-M   'P 1'
#
loop_
_entity.id
_entity.type
_entity.pdbx_description
1 polymer ?
#
loop_
_entity_poly.entity_id
_entity_poly.type
_entity_poly.pdbx_seq_one_letter_code
_entity_poly.pdbx_strand_id
1 'polypeptide(L)'
;MSVVDGVRHELKEAEHQLLVQLRLLRRSLRAEHAAVKGEPDLTLGQRVADTVAATMGSWKFIIIQTTILLVWIVLNVTAYVQKWDPYPFILLNLALSFQAAYAAPFIMMSQNRQQDIDRKEAEEDHQINIKAELEIELLHQKLDALREKEVLALTEAIADLTELLQAERRAKGGASSPSA
;
A
#
# COMPACT_ATOMS: atom_id res chain seq x y z
N MET A 1 -1.57 -10.87 -47.47
CA MET A 1 -1.62 -10.73 -46.01
C MET A 1 -0.18 -10.77 -45.55
N SER A 2 0.31 -9.65 -45.05
CA SER A 2 1.74 -9.29 -45.08
C SER A 2 2.50 -10.00 -43.96
N VAL A 3 3.76 -10.41 -44.20
CA VAL A 3 4.68 -10.94 -43.18
C VAL A 3 4.75 -10.03 -41.93
N VAL A 4 4.54 -8.72 -42.14
CA VAL A 4 4.46 -7.71 -41.08
C VAL A 4 3.27 -7.94 -40.13
N ASP A 5 2.14 -8.44 -40.62
CA ASP A 5 0.95 -8.72 -39.80
C ASP A 5 1.18 -9.96 -38.91
N GLY A 6 1.92 -10.95 -39.43
CA GLY A 6 2.33 -12.14 -38.67
C GLY A 6 3.31 -11.80 -37.53
N VAL A 7 4.36 -11.04 -37.84
CA VAL A 7 5.35 -10.59 -36.84
C VAL A 7 4.69 -9.73 -35.75
N ARG A 8 3.76 -8.85 -36.13
CA ARG A 8 3.00 -8.02 -35.18
C ARG A 8 2.13 -8.86 -34.25
N HIS A 9 1.56 -9.96 -34.74
CA HIS A 9 0.74 -10.87 -33.94
C HIS A 9 1.58 -11.65 -32.93
N GLU A 10 2.71 -12.21 -33.36
CA GLU A 10 3.62 -12.94 -32.47
C GLU A 10 4.21 -12.04 -31.37
N LEU A 11 4.58 -10.80 -31.71
CA LEU A 11 5.07 -9.83 -30.72
C LEU A 11 4.01 -9.52 -29.65
N LYS A 12 2.75 -9.38 -30.07
CA LYS A 12 1.61 -9.16 -29.16
C LYS A 12 1.37 -10.34 -28.22
N GLU A 13 1.49 -11.56 -28.73
CA GLU A 13 1.33 -12.77 -27.93
C GLU A 13 2.47 -12.93 -26.92
N ALA A 14 3.70 -12.64 -27.32
CA ALA A 14 4.86 -12.64 -26.43
C ALA A 14 4.75 -11.57 -25.33
N GLU A 15 4.29 -10.34 -25.65
CA GLU A 15 3.99 -9.31 -24.67
C GLU A 15 2.93 -9.76 -23.66
N HIS A 16 1.84 -10.36 -24.14
CA HIS A 16 0.79 -10.85 -23.26
C HIS A 16 1.28 -11.95 -22.31
N GLN A 17 2.12 -12.87 -22.79
CA GLN A 17 2.71 -13.90 -21.94
C GLN A 17 3.66 -13.32 -20.89
N LEU A 18 4.50 -12.35 -21.26
CA LEU A 18 5.38 -11.63 -20.33
C LEU A 18 4.58 -10.89 -19.24
N LEU A 19 3.49 -10.22 -19.61
CA LEU A 19 2.62 -9.53 -18.66
C LEU A 19 1.98 -10.50 -17.65
N VAL A 20 1.60 -11.70 -18.09
CA VAL A 20 1.07 -12.73 -17.19
C VAL A 20 2.14 -13.25 -16.23
N GLN A 21 3.36 -13.52 -16.72
CA GLN A 21 4.47 -13.96 -15.86
C GLN A 21 4.86 -12.88 -14.82
N LEU A 22 4.95 -11.62 -15.23
CA LEU A 22 5.23 -10.50 -14.32
C LEU A 22 4.16 -10.37 -13.23
N ARG A 23 2.88 -10.57 -13.57
CA ARG A 23 1.79 -10.57 -12.58
C ARG A 23 1.95 -11.69 -11.56
N LEU A 24 2.31 -12.89 -12.00
CA LEU A 24 2.52 -14.03 -11.10
C LEU A 24 3.71 -13.82 -10.18
N LEU A 25 4.85 -13.35 -10.72
CA LEU A 25 6.04 -13.03 -9.95
C LEU A 25 5.79 -11.91 -8.92
N ARG A 26 5.04 -10.87 -9.31
CA ARG A 26 4.65 -9.79 -8.39
C ARG A 26 3.71 -10.29 -7.28
N ARG A 27 2.93 -11.33 -7.54
CA ARG A 27 2.03 -11.95 -6.56
C ARG A 27 2.81 -12.81 -5.57
N SER A 28 3.80 -13.58 -6.04
CA SER A 28 4.68 -14.38 -5.18
C SER A 28 5.56 -13.50 -4.29
N LEU A 29 6.16 -12.44 -4.83
CA LEU A 29 6.98 -11.49 -4.06
C LEU A 29 6.16 -10.80 -2.96
N ARG A 30 4.90 -10.44 -3.24
CA ARG A 30 4.01 -9.89 -2.21
C ARG A 30 3.68 -10.89 -1.10
N ALA A 31 3.45 -12.15 -1.47
CA ALA A 31 3.17 -13.20 -0.50
C ALA A 31 4.40 -13.49 0.39
N GLU A 32 5.59 -13.47 -0.20
CA GLU A 32 6.86 -13.63 0.51
C GLU A 32 7.13 -12.47 1.46
N HIS A 33 6.95 -11.23 1.02
CA HIS A 33 7.06 -10.04 1.89
C HIS A 33 6.03 -10.08 3.05
N ALA A 34 4.80 -10.53 2.80
CA ALA A 34 3.80 -10.70 3.84
C ALA A 34 4.18 -11.79 4.85
N ALA A 35 4.88 -12.85 4.42
CA ALA A 35 5.34 -13.93 5.28
C ALA A 35 6.58 -13.53 6.13
N VAL A 36 7.46 -12.68 5.60
CA VAL A 36 8.63 -12.15 6.33
C VAL A 36 8.19 -11.17 7.44
N LYS A 37 7.05 -10.48 7.26
CA LYS A 37 6.40 -9.66 8.29
C LYS A 37 5.69 -10.52 9.35
N GLY A 38 6.30 -11.64 9.74
CA GLY A 38 5.83 -12.52 10.79
C GLY A 38 5.61 -11.74 12.08
N GLU A 39 4.47 -12.00 12.73
CA GLU A 39 3.98 -11.21 13.85
C GLU A 39 5.07 -11.04 14.92
N PRO A 40 5.38 -9.81 15.34
CA PRO A 40 6.31 -9.60 16.43
C PRO A 40 5.76 -10.33 17.66
N ASP A 41 6.63 -11.03 18.39
CA ASP A 41 6.28 -11.72 19.63
C ASP A 41 5.74 -10.68 20.62
N LEU A 42 4.40 -10.56 20.65
CA LEU A 42 3.72 -9.57 21.46
C LEU A 42 3.88 -9.98 22.92
N THR A 43 4.61 -9.16 23.67
CA THR A 43 4.75 -9.35 25.11
C THR A 43 3.36 -9.41 25.76
N LEU A 44 3.22 -10.17 26.86
CA LEU A 44 1.93 -10.33 27.55
C LEU A 44 1.29 -8.97 27.91
N GLY A 45 2.10 -7.97 28.26
CA GLY A 45 1.65 -6.60 28.53
C GLY A 45 1.05 -5.91 27.30
N GLN A 46 1.65 -6.09 26.12
CA GLN A 46 1.12 -5.55 24.86
C GLN A 46 -0.21 -6.22 24.47
N ARG A 47 -0.33 -7.55 24.64
CA ARG A 47 -1.60 -8.25 24.37
C ARG A 47 -2.74 -7.78 25.27
N VAL A 48 -2.46 -7.56 26.55
CA VAL A 48 -3.43 -7.02 27.50
C VAL A 48 -3.79 -5.58 27.14
N ALA A 49 -2.80 -4.74 26.84
CA ALA A 49 -3.03 -3.36 26.42
C ALA A 49 -3.93 -3.29 25.17
N ASP A 50 -3.71 -4.15 24.18
CA ASP A 50 -4.53 -4.18 22.95
C ASP A 50 -5.96 -4.61 23.20
N THR A 51 -6.14 -5.62 24.05
CA THR A 51 -7.47 -6.09 24.43
C THR A 51 -8.21 -5.00 25.22
N VAL A 52 -7.52 -4.33 26.15
CA VAL A 52 -8.10 -3.24 26.94
C VAL A 52 -8.41 -2.02 26.06
N ALA A 53 -7.55 -1.69 25.09
CA ALA A 53 -7.79 -0.63 24.13
C ALA A 53 -9.03 -0.88 23.26
N ALA A 54 -9.13 -2.10 22.70
CA ALA A 54 -10.25 -2.50 21.86
C ALA A 54 -11.58 -2.51 22.64
N THR A 55 -11.54 -2.83 23.94
CA THR A 55 -12.73 -2.82 24.80
C THR A 55 -13.11 -1.41 25.26
N MET A 56 -12.15 -0.57 25.68
CA MET A 56 -12.38 0.81 26.12
C MET A 56 -12.96 1.70 25.00
N GLY A 57 -12.60 1.46 23.74
CA GLY A 57 -13.13 2.20 22.59
C GLY A 57 -14.51 1.74 22.08
N SER A 58 -15.09 0.69 22.66
CA SER A 58 -16.32 0.09 22.16
C SER A 58 -17.58 0.68 22.81
N TRP A 59 -18.60 0.96 22.00
CA TRP A 59 -19.94 1.34 22.47
C TRP A 59 -20.54 0.34 23.46
N LYS A 60 -20.19 -0.95 23.36
CA LYS A 60 -20.66 -2.00 24.27
C LYS A 60 -20.12 -1.81 25.70
N PHE A 61 -18.89 -1.34 25.84
CA PHE A 61 -18.28 -1.12 27.16
C PHE A 61 -18.98 0.00 27.92
N ILE A 62 -19.27 1.12 27.24
CA ILE A 62 -20.01 2.25 27.81
C ILE A 62 -21.39 1.78 28.32
N ILE A 63 -22.13 1.02 27.52
CA ILE A 63 -23.47 0.53 27.89
C ILE A 63 -23.42 -0.38 29.13
N ILE A 64 -22.46 -1.33 29.18
CA ILE A 64 -22.30 -2.23 30.33
C ILE A 64 -21.93 -1.43 31.58
N GLN A 65 -20.97 -0.52 31.48
CA GLN A 65 -20.53 0.31 32.61
C GLN A 65 -21.66 1.19 33.15
N THR A 66 -22.43 1.84 32.28
CA THR A 66 -23.59 2.65 32.67
C THR A 66 -24.68 1.79 33.32
N THR A 67 -24.93 0.58 32.80
CA THR A 67 -25.92 -0.36 33.36
C THR A 67 -25.51 -0.81 34.77
N ILE A 68 -24.24 -1.17 34.98
CA ILE A 68 -23.72 -1.56 36.29
C ILE A 68 -23.88 -0.42 37.31
N LEU A 69 -23.50 0.81 36.93
CA LEU A 69 -23.67 1.97 37.80
C LEU A 69 -25.15 2.22 38.13
N LEU A 70 -26.03 2.12 37.15
CA LEU A 70 -27.46 2.32 37.34
C LEU A 70 -28.07 1.25 38.24
N VAL A 71 -27.71 -0.02 38.04
CA VAL A 71 -28.11 -1.14 38.91
C VAL A 71 -27.60 -0.94 40.34
N TRP A 72 -26.35 -0.51 40.50
CA TRP A 72 -25.77 -0.21 41.82
C TRP A 72 -26.53 0.89 42.55
N ILE A 73 -26.82 2.01 41.87
CA ILE A 73 -27.59 3.12 42.42
C ILE A 73 -29.00 2.64 42.81
N VAL A 74 -29.69 1.91 41.92
CA VAL A 74 -31.04 1.40 42.18
C VAL A 74 -31.04 0.43 43.37
N LEU A 75 -30.13 -0.54 43.43
CA LEU A 75 -30.04 -1.46 44.56
C LEU A 75 -29.77 -0.75 45.90
N ASN A 76 -28.93 0.29 45.88
CA ASN A 76 -28.59 1.06 47.07
C ASN A 76 -29.76 1.93 47.55
N VAL A 77 -30.43 2.63 46.62
CA VAL A 77 -31.58 3.51 46.93
C VAL A 77 -32.82 2.71 47.35
N THR A 78 -33.07 1.54 46.74
CA THR A 78 -34.26 0.72 47.02
C THR A 78 -34.15 -0.06 48.34
N ALA A 79 -33.07 0.13 49.10
CA ALA A 79 -32.91 -0.31 50.49
C ALA A 79 -33.20 -1.80 50.74
N TYR A 80 -32.91 -2.68 49.78
CA TYR A 80 -33.10 -4.13 49.96
C TYR A 80 -32.06 -4.73 50.93
N VAL A 81 -30.94 -4.04 51.15
CA VAL A 81 -29.90 -4.40 52.13
C VAL A 81 -29.41 -3.11 52.80
N GLN A 82 -29.80 -2.89 54.06
CA GLN A 82 -29.17 -1.96 55.04
C GLN A 82 -28.22 -0.90 54.43
N LYS A 83 -28.75 0.27 54.01
CA LYS A 83 -28.06 1.49 53.51
C LYS A 83 -26.51 1.41 53.53
N TRP A 84 -25.93 0.67 52.58
CA TRP A 84 -24.50 0.35 52.63
C TRP A 84 -23.62 1.54 52.16
N ASP A 85 -24.21 2.47 51.41
CA ASP A 85 -23.56 3.73 50.99
C ASP A 85 -24.57 4.90 51.07
N PRO A 86 -24.79 5.49 52.26
CA PRO A 86 -25.67 6.63 52.43
C PRO A 86 -25.21 7.83 51.58
N TYR A 87 -26.14 8.69 51.18
CA TYR A 87 -25.83 9.95 50.49
C TYR A 87 -24.75 10.71 51.29
N PRO A 88 -23.56 11.03 50.71
CA PRO A 88 -23.26 11.28 49.29
C PRO A 88 -22.42 10.19 48.57
N PHE A 89 -22.77 8.91 48.69
CA PHE A 89 -22.18 7.77 47.94
C PHE A 89 -20.64 7.75 47.90
N ILE A 90 -20.00 7.69 49.07
CA ILE A 90 -18.54 7.85 49.20
C ILE A 90 -17.77 6.71 48.51
N LEU A 91 -18.33 5.49 48.55
CA LEU A 91 -17.68 4.30 47.99
C LEU A 91 -17.74 4.31 46.46
N LEU A 92 -18.89 4.72 45.89
CA LEU A 92 -19.02 4.87 44.45
C LEU A 92 -18.10 5.96 43.91
N ASN A 93 -17.96 7.08 44.63
CA ASN A 93 -17.05 8.15 44.25
C ASN A 93 -15.58 7.69 44.28
N LEU A 94 -15.19 6.97 45.34
CA LEU A 94 -13.84 6.40 45.44
C LEU A 94 -13.56 5.39 44.32
N ALA A 95 -14.52 4.51 44.02
CA ALA A 95 -14.39 3.53 42.95
C ALA A 95 -14.25 4.19 41.56
N LEU A 96 -15.06 5.20 41.26
CA LEU A 96 -14.97 5.95 40.01
C LEU A 96 -13.66 6.72 39.89
N SER A 97 -13.18 7.32 40.98
CA SER A 97 -11.90 8.02 41.02
C SER A 97 -10.73 7.06 40.76
N PHE A 98 -10.75 5.88 41.37
CA PHE A 98 -9.77 4.83 41.10
C PHE A 98 -9.85 4.33 39.65
N GLN A 99 -11.06 4.09 39.14
CA GLN A 99 -11.26 3.67 37.75
C GLN A 99 -10.68 4.69 36.75
N ALA A 100 -10.95 5.98 36.96
CA ALA A 100 -10.41 7.05 36.11
C ALA A 100 -8.88 7.14 36.18
N ALA A 101 -8.30 6.98 37.38
CA ALA A 101 -6.85 7.01 37.58
C ALA A 101 -6.11 5.91 36.81
N TYR A 102 -6.70 4.71 36.70
CA TYR A 102 -6.11 3.61 35.92
C TYR A 102 -6.46 3.67 34.43
N ALA A 103 -7.61 4.25 34.06
CA ALA A 103 -8.01 4.39 32.67
C ALA A 103 -7.01 5.23 31.86
N ALA A 104 -6.54 6.36 32.41
CA ALA A 104 -5.65 7.28 31.67
C ALA A 104 -4.31 6.64 31.25
N PRO A 105 -3.55 5.95 32.14
CA PRO A 105 -2.35 5.22 31.75
C PRO A 105 -2.60 4.11 30.74
N PHE A 106 -3.70 3.35 30.86
CA PHE A 106 -4.01 2.30 29.88
C PHE A 106 -4.31 2.88 28.50
N ILE A 107 -5.06 3.98 28.44
CA ILE A 107 -5.32 4.71 27.19
C ILE A 107 -3.99 5.23 26.61
N MET A 108 -3.14 5.83 27.43
CA MET A 108 -1.84 6.37 26.98
C MET A 108 -0.90 5.26 26.49
N MET A 109 -0.84 4.11 27.16
CA MET A 109 -0.05 2.96 26.71
C MET A 109 -0.55 2.40 25.38
N SER A 110 -1.87 2.30 25.21
CA SER A 110 -2.46 1.89 23.94
C SER A 110 -2.18 2.90 22.83
N GLN A 111 -2.28 4.19 23.11
CA GLN A 111 -1.99 5.25 22.15
C GLN A 111 -0.52 5.24 21.73
N ASN A 112 0.42 5.17 22.68
CA ASN A 112 1.85 5.09 22.37
C ASN A 112 2.16 3.87 21.48
N ARG A 113 1.53 2.72 21.75
CA ARG A 113 1.70 1.52 20.92
C ARG A 113 1.14 1.72 19.52
N GLN A 114 -0.06 2.28 19.38
CA GLN A 114 -0.64 2.54 18.06
C GLN A 114 0.22 3.53 17.26
N GLN A 115 0.72 4.59 17.91
CA GLN A 115 1.63 5.55 17.29
C GLN A 115 2.96 4.91 16.83
N ASP A 116 3.51 3.97 17.60
CA ASP A 116 4.71 3.24 17.20
C ASP A 116 4.46 2.32 15.99
N ILE A 117 3.29 1.69 15.91
CA ILE A 117 2.87 0.90 14.74
C ILE A 117 2.71 1.80 13.51
N ASP A 118 1.93 2.87 13.66
CA ASP A 118 1.67 3.83 12.58
C ASP A 118 2.97 4.47 12.08
N ARG A 119 3.92 4.77 12.98
CA ARG A 119 5.25 5.30 12.61
C ARG A 119 6.05 4.30 11.78
N LYS A 120 6.06 3.02 12.18
CA LYS A 120 6.79 1.97 11.44
C LYS A 120 6.17 1.76 10.05
N GLU A 121 4.85 1.72 9.98
CA GLU A 121 4.13 1.58 8.71
C GLU A 121 4.41 2.77 7.78
N ALA A 122 4.41 3.99 8.31
CA ALA A 122 4.77 5.18 7.54
C ALA A 122 6.24 5.17 7.05
N GLU A 123 7.17 4.66 7.85
CA GLU A 123 8.57 4.53 7.46
C GLU A 123 8.77 3.47 6.36
N GLU A 124 8.10 2.33 6.47
CA GLU A 124 8.09 1.28 5.45
C GLU A 124 7.48 1.80 4.13
N ASP A 125 6.34 2.48 4.19
CA ASP A 125 5.68 3.08 3.03
C ASP A 125 6.58 4.13 2.37
N HIS A 126 7.28 4.94 3.16
CA HIS A 126 8.23 5.92 2.64
C HIS A 126 9.39 5.26 1.89
N GLN A 127 9.98 4.19 2.44
CA GLN A 127 11.05 3.45 1.77
C GLN A 127 10.57 2.77 0.48
N ILE A 128 9.37 2.20 0.49
CA ILE A 128 8.75 1.62 -0.71
C ILE A 128 8.54 2.70 -1.77
N ASN A 129 8.07 3.88 -1.37
CA ASN A 129 7.84 4.99 -2.30
C ASN A 129 9.14 5.48 -2.95
N ILE A 130 10.21 5.67 -2.17
CA ILE A 130 11.54 6.04 -2.72
C ILE A 130 12.03 4.98 -3.70
N LYS A 131 11.88 3.69 -3.34
CA LYS A 131 12.29 2.60 -4.23
C LYS A 131 11.49 2.58 -5.53
N ALA A 132 10.18 2.82 -5.45
CA ALA A 132 9.32 2.92 -6.62
C ALA A 132 9.67 4.12 -7.51
N GLU A 133 9.98 5.28 -6.91
CA GLU A 133 10.44 6.47 -7.61
C GLU A 133 11.72 6.20 -8.41
N LEU A 134 12.73 5.59 -7.78
CA LEU A 134 13.98 5.20 -8.44
C LEU A 134 13.76 4.19 -9.57
N GLU A 135 12.88 3.20 -9.35
CA GLU A 135 12.55 2.20 -10.38
C GLU A 135 11.86 2.86 -11.58
N ILE A 136 10.97 3.83 -11.36
CA ILE A 136 10.31 4.60 -12.42
C ILE A 136 11.31 5.46 -13.18
N GLU A 137 12.24 6.12 -12.50
CA GLU A 137 13.29 6.93 -13.13
C GLU A 137 14.19 6.06 -14.03
N LEU A 138 14.60 4.90 -13.52
CA LEU A 138 15.40 3.93 -14.28
C LEU A 138 14.64 3.39 -15.49
N LEU A 139 13.33 3.15 -15.36
CA LEU A 139 12.48 2.77 -16.49
C LEU A 139 12.39 3.88 -17.55
N HIS A 140 12.28 5.15 -17.15
CA HIS A 140 12.30 6.29 -18.08
C HIS A 140 13.63 6.38 -18.82
N GLN A 141 14.75 6.29 -18.11
CA GLN A 141 16.08 6.30 -18.75
C GLN A 141 16.25 5.17 -19.77
N LYS A 142 15.78 3.95 -19.44
CA LYS A 142 15.81 2.82 -20.38
C LYS A 142 14.88 3.05 -21.58
N LEU A 143 13.70 3.62 -21.36
CA LEU A 143 12.76 3.93 -22.41
C LEU A 143 13.32 4.98 -23.37
N ASP A 144 13.94 6.04 -22.85
CA ASP A 144 14.57 7.09 -23.65
C ASP A 144 15.73 6.54 -24.46
N ALA A 145 16.58 5.68 -23.87
CA ALA A 145 17.67 5.01 -24.58
C ALA A 145 17.16 4.07 -25.69
N LEU A 146 16.04 3.38 -25.49
CA LEU A 146 15.41 2.57 -26.53
C LEU A 146 14.83 3.44 -27.64
N ARG A 147 14.20 4.57 -27.28
CA ARG A 147 13.65 5.53 -28.25
C ARG A 147 14.73 6.16 -29.10
N GLU A 148 15.86 6.54 -28.51
CA GLU A 148 16.99 7.09 -29.25
C GLU A 148 17.53 6.08 -30.27
N LYS A 149 17.70 4.82 -29.88
CA LYS A 149 18.11 3.75 -30.81
C LYS A 149 17.11 3.53 -31.94
N GLU A 150 15.82 3.54 -31.63
CA GLU A 150 14.77 3.38 -32.64
C GLU A 150 14.74 4.55 -33.62
N VAL A 151 14.91 5.78 -33.14
CA VAL A 151 15.03 6.98 -33.98
C VAL A 151 16.26 6.90 -34.88
N LEU A 152 17.41 6.51 -34.34
CA LEU A 152 18.65 6.35 -35.13
C LEU A 152 18.46 5.30 -36.25
N ALA A 153 17.90 4.14 -35.92
CA ALA A 153 17.64 3.08 -36.90
C ALA A 153 16.65 3.55 -37.99
N LEU A 154 15.62 4.32 -37.62
CA LEU A 154 14.69 4.90 -38.59
C LEU A 154 15.36 5.95 -39.48
N THR A 155 16.25 6.78 -38.93
CA THR A 155 16.98 7.78 -39.73
C THR A 155 17.95 7.13 -40.71
N GLU A 156 18.64 6.06 -40.31
CA GLU A 156 19.53 5.30 -41.19
C GLU A 156 18.74 4.62 -42.31
N ALA A 157 17.62 3.96 -41.99
CA ALA A 157 16.75 3.37 -43.00
C ALA A 157 16.18 4.41 -44.00
N ILE A 158 15.83 5.62 -43.54
CA ILE A 158 15.39 6.71 -44.42
C ILE A 158 16.55 7.18 -45.31
N ALA A 159 17.77 7.30 -44.78
CA ALA A 159 18.94 7.70 -45.55
C ALA A 159 19.23 6.71 -46.69
N ASP A 160 19.25 5.41 -46.38
CA ASP A 160 19.47 4.33 -47.34
C ASP A 160 18.41 4.32 -48.46
N LEU A 161 17.13 4.45 -48.09
CA LEU A 161 16.03 4.53 -49.07
C LEU A 161 16.17 5.76 -49.97
N THR A 162 16.61 6.88 -49.39
CA THR A 162 16.81 8.12 -50.16
C THR A 162 17.96 7.97 -51.15
N GLU A 163 19.06 7.31 -50.76
CA GLU A 163 20.20 7.04 -51.63
C GLU A 163 19.83 6.11 -52.78
N LEU A 164 19.11 5.01 -52.49
CA LEU A 164 18.62 4.08 -53.51
C LEU A 164 17.72 4.77 -54.53
N LEU A 165 16.79 5.62 -54.09
CA LEU A 165 15.92 6.39 -54.98
C LEU A 165 16.71 7.38 -55.84
N GLN A 166 17.72 8.05 -55.28
CA GLN A 166 18.57 8.96 -56.06
C GLN A 166 19.40 8.21 -57.10
N ALA A 167 19.94 7.04 -56.76
CA ALA A 167 20.66 6.18 -57.69
C ALA A 167 19.77 5.70 -58.84
N GLU A 168 18.55 5.25 -58.55
CA GLU A 168 17.57 4.85 -59.58
C GLU A 168 17.19 6.03 -60.48
N ARG A 169 17.00 7.22 -59.90
CA ARG A 169 16.67 8.43 -60.66
C ARG A 169 17.81 8.89 -61.55
N ARG A 170 19.06 8.78 -61.11
CA ARG A 170 20.26 9.04 -61.93
C ARG A 170 20.36 8.04 -63.08
N ALA A 171 20.12 6.76 -62.83
CA ALA A 171 20.12 5.73 -63.87
C ALA A 171 19.03 5.98 -64.94
N LYS A 172 17.83 6.38 -64.53
CA LYS A 172 16.73 6.75 -65.45
C LYS A 172 16.99 8.06 -66.20
N GLY A 173 17.59 9.07 -65.56
CA GLY A 173 17.90 10.37 -66.19
C GLY A 173 19.09 10.32 -67.17
N GLY A 174 20.03 9.39 -66.99
CA GLY A 174 21.12 9.14 -67.93
C GLY A 174 20.69 8.42 -69.21
N ALA A 175 19.60 7.64 -69.15
CA ALA A 175 19.07 6.92 -70.31
C ALA A 175 18.26 7.80 -71.28
N SER A 176 17.87 9.03 -70.89
CA SER A 176 17.05 9.93 -71.70
C SER A 176 17.83 10.99 -72.49
N SER A 177 19.15 10.89 -72.59
CA SER A 177 19.96 11.78 -73.46
C SER A 177 20.56 11.01 -74.64
N PRO A 178 19.82 10.80 -75.74
CA PRO A 178 20.40 10.38 -77.00
C PRO A 178 20.98 11.61 -77.72
N SER A 179 22.30 11.56 -77.94
CA SER A 179 23.07 12.13 -79.06
C SER A 179 22.31 13.11 -79.97
N ALA A 180 22.69 14.38 -79.92
CA ALA A 180 22.63 15.31 -81.05
C ALA A 180 23.86 16.22 -81.00
#